data_AF-A0A1Q9LH95-F1
#
_entry.id   AF-A0A1Q9LH95-F1
#
_cell.length_a   1.000
_cell.length_b   1.000
_cell.length_c   1.000
_cell.angle_alpha   90.00
_cell.angle_beta   90.00
_cell.angle_gamma   90.00
#
_symmetry.space_group_name_H-M   'P 1'
#
loop_
_entity.id
_entity.type
_entity.pdbx_description
1 polymer ?
#
loop_
_entity_poly.entity_id
_entity_poly.type
_entity_poly.pdbx_seq_one_letter_code
_entity_poly.pdbx_strand_id
1 'polypeptide(L)'
;MSELASEKTIALDLDEAGVSVDLPRPAHSGDQVQGVPYRPVEFRDDDLPAALERAAAWLRSTQEWLGEPVDVIAIHLDYDDTEGTPYYDVKLLCNEEDLAGAPIAIREQQAGGAAG
;
A
#
# COMPACT_ATOMS: atom_id res chain seq x y z
N MET A 1 -15.09 24.78 33.74
CA MET A 1 -13.98 23.91 34.17
C MET A 1 -13.69 23.00 32.99
N SER A 2 -12.74 23.37 32.12
CA SER A 2 -12.26 22.50 31.03
C SER A 2 -11.07 21.72 31.56
N GLU A 3 -11.21 20.40 31.66
CA GLU A 3 -10.05 19.51 31.80
C GLU A 3 -9.28 19.52 30.48
N LEU A 4 -8.02 19.94 30.55
CA LEU A 4 -7.04 19.76 29.51
C LEU A 4 -6.71 18.27 29.44
N ALA A 5 -7.18 17.58 28.40
CA ALA A 5 -6.70 16.25 28.07
C ALA A 5 -5.19 16.33 27.81
N SER A 6 -4.38 15.79 28.73
CA SER A 6 -2.94 15.69 28.54
C SER A 6 -2.68 14.69 27.42
N GLU A 7 -2.30 15.18 26.24
CA GLU A 7 -1.78 14.34 25.16
C GLU A 7 -0.57 13.55 25.69
N LYS A 8 -0.73 12.24 25.82
CA LYS A 8 0.40 11.33 26.10
C LYS A 8 1.06 11.01 24.77
N THR A 9 2.17 11.67 24.45
CA THR A 9 3.01 11.29 23.32
C THR A 9 3.76 10.01 23.66
N ILE A 10 3.47 8.92 22.96
CA ILE A 10 4.26 7.69 23.04
C ILE A 10 5.52 7.92 22.20
N ALA A 11 6.69 7.91 22.84
CA ALA A 11 7.98 7.96 22.14
C ALA A 11 8.36 6.55 21.69
N LEU A 12 8.67 6.39 20.41
CA LEU A 12 9.15 5.13 19.83
C LEU A 12 10.68 5.18 19.74
N ASP A 13 11.36 4.10 20.13
CA ASP A 13 12.80 3.93 19.94
C ASP A 13 13.04 3.10 18.67
N LEU A 14 13.57 3.76 17.63
CA LEU A 14 13.70 3.21 16.28
C LEU A 14 15.16 3.27 15.84
N ASP A 15 15.60 2.25 15.08
CA ASP A 15 16.91 2.24 14.44
C ASP A 15 16.95 3.00 13.10
N GLU A 16 18.10 2.97 12.42
CA GLU A 16 18.32 3.66 11.14
C GLU A 16 17.40 3.18 10.01
N ALA A 17 16.86 1.96 10.11
CA ALA A 17 15.87 1.43 9.16
C ALA A 17 14.42 1.83 9.53
N GLY A 18 14.24 2.62 10.60
CA GLY A 18 12.93 3.08 11.05
C GLY A 18 12.10 1.99 11.73
N VAL A 19 12.72 0.90 12.17
CA VAL A 19 12.04 -0.19 12.91
C VAL A 19 12.46 -0.19 14.38
N SER A 20 11.64 -0.81 15.24
CA SER A 20 11.97 -0.93 16.67
C SER A 20 13.35 -1.54 16.89
N VAL A 21 14.13 -0.98 17.81
CA VAL A 21 15.45 -1.53 18.20
C VAL A 21 15.36 -2.95 18.76
N ASP A 22 14.18 -3.33 19.27
CA ASP A 22 13.89 -4.65 19.80
C ASP A 22 13.28 -5.60 18.75
N LEU A 23 13.14 -5.17 17.48
CA LEU A 23 12.60 -6.02 16.42
C LEU A 23 13.56 -7.19 16.15
N PRO A 24 13.09 -8.45 16.21
CA PRO A 24 13.91 -9.61 15.86
C PRO A 24 14.44 -9.49 14.43
N ARG A 25 15.76 -9.59 14.27
CA ARG A 25 16.40 -9.59 12.96
C ARG A 25 16.42 -11.00 12.37
N PRO A 26 16.26 -11.15 11.04
CA PRO A 26 16.47 -12.42 10.36
C PRO A 26 17.84 -13.03 10.70
N ALA A 27 17.89 -14.33 10.95
CA ALA A 27 19.12 -15.00 11.39
C ALA A 27 20.13 -15.25 10.26
N HIS A 28 19.66 -15.30 9.02
CA HIS A 28 20.49 -15.59 7.86
C HIS A 28 21.07 -14.30 7.26
N SER A 29 22.35 -14.30 6.88
CA SER A 29 23.09 -13.09 6.49
C SER A 29 22.64 -12.46 5.15
N GLY A 30 21.85 -13.19 4.35
CA GLY A 30 21.25 -12.67 3.12
C GLY A 30 19.88 -12.03 3.33
N ASP A 31 19.31 -12.13 4.53
CA ASP A 31 17.95 -11.74 4.80
C ASP A 31 17.94 -10.34 5.43
N GLN A 32 17.07 -9.47 4.94
CA GLN A 32 17.03 -8.07 5.38
C GLN A 32 15.59 -7.57 5.48
N VAL A 33 15.35 -6.69 6.45
CA VAL A 33 14.12 -5.90 6.51
C VAL A 33 14.26 -4.78 5.49
N GLN A 34 13.37 -4.74 4.50
CA GLN A 34 13.37 -3.70 3.47
C GLN A 34 12.21 -2.74 3.68
N GLY A 35 12.43 -1.45 3.42
CA GLY A 35 11.37 -0.48 3.24
C GLY A 35 10.91 -0.51 1.79
N VAL A 36 9.76 -1.12 1.52
CA VAL A 36 9.11 -1.04 0.21
C VAL A 36 8.01 0.03 0.31
N PRO A 37 8.11 1.17 -0.38
CA PRO A 37 7.07 2.19 -0.34
C PRO A 37 5.79 1.64 -0.99
N TYR A 38 4.67 1.77 -0.30
CA TYR A 38 3.37 1.33 -0.80
C TYR A 38 2.27 2.35 -0.50
N ARG A 39 1.25 2.37 -1.35
CA ARG A 39 0.02 3.15 -1.15
C ARG A 39 -1.19 2.22 -1.09
N PRO A 40 -2.04 2.36 -0.06
CA PRO A 40 -3.30 1.63 0.00
C PRO A 40 -4.31 2.20 -1.01
N VAL A 41 -4.96 1.32 -1.76
CA VAL A 41 -6.12 1.61 -2.60
C VAL A 41 -7.34 0.93 -1.99
N GLU A 42 -8.34 1.72 -1.63
CA GLU A 42 -9.43 1.32 -0.74
C GLU A 42 -10.75 1.03 -1.49
N PHE A 43 -11.39 -0.08 -1.14
CA PHE A 43 -12.71 -0.48 -1.64
C PHE A 43 -13.59 -0.89 -0.46
N ARG A 44 -14.48 0.01 -0.04
CA ARG A 44 -15.44 -0.25 1.04
C ARG A 44 -16.80 -0.63 0.51
N ASP A 45 -17.45 -1.61 1.16
CA ASP A 45 -18.81 -2.02 0.84
C ASP A 45 -19.43 -2.82 2.00
N ASP A 46 -20.75 -2.88 2.05
CA ASP A 46 -21.46 -3.82 2.93
C ASP A 46 -21.49 -5.24 2.33
N ASP A 47 -21.27 -5.36 1.02
CA ASP A 47 -21.16 -6.62 0.28
C ASP A 47 -19.70 -6.89 -0.14
N LEU A 48 -19.02 -7.77 0.60
CA LEU A 48 -17.62 -8.14 0.36
C LEU A 48 -17.36 -8.60 -1.09
N PRO A 49 -18.15 -9.54 -1.67
CA PRO A 49 -18.08 -9.85 -3.10
C PRO A 49 -18.06 -8.62 -4.01
N ALA A 50 -18.95 -7.65 -3.80
CA ALA A 50 -19.01 -6.44 -4.62
C ALA A 50 -17.75 -5.58 -4.48
N ALA A 51 -17.19 -5.46 -3.26
CA ALA A 51 -15.91 -4.77 -3.02
C ALA A 51 -14.76 -5.45 -3.79
N LEU A 52 -14.69 -6.79 -3.73
CA LEU A 52 -13.67 -7.59 -4.40
C LEU A 52 -13.80 -7.52 -5.93
N GLU A 53 -15.02 -7.50 -6.47
CA GLU A 53 -15.25 -7.33 -7.91
C GLU A 53 -14.73 -5.98 -8.40
N ARG A 54 -15.00 -4.89 -7.65
CA ARG A 54 -14.46 -3.57 -7.99
C ARG A 54 -12.95 -3.50 -7.88
N ALA A 55 -12.37 -4.10 -6.83
CA ALA A 55 -10.92 -4.18 -6.66
C ALA A 55 -10.26 -4.92 -7.83
N ALA A 56 -10.83 -6.07 -8.23
CA ALA A 56 -10.34 -6.84 -9.37
C ALA A 56 -10.52 -6.12 -10.71
N ALA A 57 -11.64 -5.42 -10.90
CA ALA A 57 -11.86 -4.61 -12.10
C ALA A 57 -10.83 -3.47 -12.19
N TRP A 58 -10.58 -2.78 -11.07
CA TRP A 58 -9.58 -1.73 -11.00
C TRP A 58 -8.17 -2.26 -11.32
N LEU A 59 -7.75 -3.40 -10.73
CA LEU A 59 -6.44 -4.00 -11.03
C LEU A 59 -6.25 -4.29 -12.53
N ARG A 60 -7.29 -4.80 -13.20
CA ARG A 60 -7.23 -5.05 -14.65
C ARG A 60 -7.07 -3.77 -15.44
N SER A 61 -7.89 -2.75 -15.16
CA SER A 61 -7.79 -1.46 -15.84
C SER A 61 -6.44 -0.77 -15.59
N THR A 62 -5.91 -0.86 -14.37
CA THR A 62 -4.59 -0.31 -14.05
C THR A 62 -3.48 -1.07 -14.76
N GLN A 63 -3.54 -2.40 -14.84
CA GLN A 63 -2.61 -3.19 -15.65
C GLN A 63 -2.65 -2.80 -17.13
N GLU A 64 -3.85 -2.59 -17.69
CA GLU A 64 -4.00 -2.15 -19.07
C GLU A 64 -3.39 -0.78 -19.32
N TRP A 65 -3.60 0.17 -18.41
CA TRP A 65 -2.99 1.49 -18.45
C TRP A 65 -1.46 1.44 -18.28
N LEU A 66 -0.99 0.67 -17.30
CA LEU A 66 0.42 0.51 -16.98
C LEU A 66 1.16 -0.33 -18.03
N GLY A 67 0.46 -1.09 -18.88
CA GLY A 67 1.06 -1.99 -19.86
C GLY A 67 1.73 -3.23 -19.28
N GLU A 68 1.65 -3.43 -17.96
CA GLU A 68 2.16 -4.58 -17.21
C GLU A 68 1.41 -4.74 -15.87
N PRO A 69 1.49 -5.91 -15.20
CA PRO A 69 0.81 -6.13 -13.93
C PRO A 69 1.24 -5.14 -12.85
N VAL A 70 0.29 -4.70 -12.03
CA VAL A 70 0.57 -3.85 -10.86
C VAL A 70 1.16 -4.69 -9.74
N ASP A 71 2.22 -4.21 -9.12
CA ASP A 71 2.84 -4.79 -7.93
C ASP A 71 1.95 -4.57 -6.70
N VAL A 72 1.17 -5.59 -6.37
CA VAL A 72 0.42 -5.68 -5.10
C VAL A 72 1.27 -6.41 -4.07
N ILE A 73 1.66 -5.69 -3.02
CA ILE A 73 2.50 -6.20 -1.93
C ILE A 73 1.67 -6.97 -0.91
N ALA A 74 0.48 -6.46 -0.58
CA ALA A 74 -0.44 -7.09 0.34
C ALA A 74 -1.89 -6.72 0.04
N ILE A 75 -2.81 -7.57 0.51
CA ILE A 75 -4.24 -7.29 0.55
C ILE A 75 -4.64 -7.32 2.03
N HIS A 76 -5.14 -6.20 2.53
CA HIS A 76 -5.70 -6.11 3.86
C HIS A 76 -7.23 -6.15 3.74
N LEU A 77 -7.85 -7.10 4.43
CA LEU A 77 -9.29 -7.22 4.55
C LEU A 77 -9.68 -6.96 6.00
N ASP A 78 -10.43 -5.89 6.21
CA ASP A 78 -10.94 -5.49 7.52
C ASP A 78 -12.46 -5.48 7.56
N TYR A 79 -13.02 -5.46 8.76
CA TYR A 79 -14.44 -5.23 8.98
C TYR A 79 -14.67 -4.17 10.05
N ASP A 80 -15.62 -3.28 9.82
CA ASP A 80 -16.02 -2.21 10.76
C ASP A 80 -17.50 -2.39 11.11
N ASP A 81 -17.78 -2.75 12.35
CA ASP A 81 -19.14 -2.94 12.85
C ASP A 81 -19.76 -1.67 13.45
N THR A 82 -19.10 -0.52 13.27
CA THR A 82 -19.62 0.78 13.67
C THR A 82 -20.90 1.15 12.90
N GLU A 83 -21.88 1.69 13.60
CA GLU A 83 -23.14 2.08 12.97
C GLU A 83 -22.93 3.18 11.92
N GLY A 84 -23.34 2.92 10.68
CA GLY A 84 -23.24 3.87 9.56
C GLY A 84 -21.94 3.83 8.75
N THR A 85 -21.03 2.90 9.04
CA THR A 85 -19.85 2.61 8.20
C THR A 85 -20.08 1.38 7.33
N PRO A 86 -19.52 1.32 6.10
CA PRO A 86 -19.55 0.08 5.33
C PRO A 86 -18.86 -1.06 6.08
N TYR A 87 -19.48 -2.23 6.07
CA TYR A 87 -19.06 -3.34 6.91
C TYR A 87 -17.70 -3.95 6.52
N TYR A 88 -17.32 -3.93 5.23
CA TYR A 88 -16.06 -4.46 4.74
C TYR A 88 -15.16 -3.38 4.16
N ASP A 89 -13.86 -3.49 4.43
CA ASP A 89 -12.82 -2.62 3.89
C ASP A 89 -11.71 -3.45 3.25
N VAL A 90 -11.64 -3.42 1.91
CA VAL A 90 -10.59 -4.08 1.12
C VAL A 90 -9.53 -3.03 0.75
N LYS A 91 -8.30 -3.20 1.23
CA LYS A 91 -7.15 -2.35 0.85
C LYS A 91 -6.11 -3.15 0.09
N LEU A 92 -5.82 -2.72 -1.12
CA LEU A 92 -4.69 -3.20 -1.90
C LEU A 92 -3.47 -2.32 -1.59
N LEU A 93 -2.41 -2.90 -1.03
CA LEU A 93 -1.17 -2.18 -0.77
C LEU A 93 -0.30 -2.33 -2.03
N CYS A 94 -0.34 -1.33 -2.90
CA CYS A 94 0.38 -1.33 -4.17
C CYS A 94 1.70 -0.58 -4.06
N ASN A 95 2.72 -1.02 -4.81
CA ASN A 95 3.99 -0.29 -4.96
C ASN A 95 3.72 1.15 -5.44
N GLU A 96 4.32 2.14 -4.78
CA GLU A 96 4.11 3.54 -5.13
C GLU A 96 4.58 3.89 -6.55
N GLU A 97 5.64 3.26 -7.02
CA GLU A 97 6.23 3.54 -8.35
C GLU A 97 5.27 3.18 -9.49
N ASP A 98 4.55 2.07 -9.35
CA ASP A 98 3.53 1.64 -10.31
C ASP A 98 2.34 2.59 -10.33
N LEU A 99 1.89 3.00 -9.15
CA LEU A 99 0.81 4.00 -9.06
C LEU A 99 1.25 5.37 -9.61
N ALA A 100 2.55 5.67 -9.59
CA ALA A 100 3.11 6.86 -10.22
C ALA A 100 3.29 6.72 -11.74
N GLY A 101 3.11 5.51 -12.29
CA GLY A 101 3.30 5.23 -13.72
C GLY A 101 4.77 5.18 -14.13
N ALA A 102 5.69 4.86 -13.22
CA ALA A 102 7.12 4.77 -13.52
C ALA A 102 7.43 3.88 -14.75
N PRO A 103 6.77 2.71 -14.93
CA PRO A 103 7.02 1.90 -16.12
C PRO A 103 6.60 2.55 -17.44
N ILE A 104 5.57 3.40 -17.44
CA ILE A 104 5.17 4.19 -18.62
C ILE A 104 6.30 5.17 -18.98
N ALA A 105 6.78 5.93 -18.00
CA ALA A 105 7.84 6.92 -18.20
C ALA A 105 9.15 6.26 -18.70
N ILE A 106 9.51 5.10 -18.17
CA ILE A 106 10.69 4.35 -18.62
C ILE A 106 10.55 3.94 -20.09
N ARG A 107 9.40 3.41 -20.51
CA ARG A 107 9.17 3.01 -21.91
C ARG A 107 9.20 4.21 -22.86
N GLU A 108 8.62 5.34 -22.46
CA GLU A 108 8.65 6.58 -23.26
C GLU A 108 10.09 7.08 -23.48
N GLN A 109 10.93 7.03 -22.44
CA GLN A 109 12.35 7.39 -22.56
C GLN A 109 13.12 6.45 -23.51
N GLN A 110 12.87 5.14 -23.41
CA GLN A 110 13.50 4.15 -24.29
C GLN A 110 13.07 4.33 -25.76
N ALA A 111 11.80 4.62 -26.00
CA ALA A 111 11.28 4.88 -27.34
C ALA A 111 11.82 6.19 -27.95
N GLY A 112 11.97 7.23 -27.13
CA GLY A 112 12.54 8.52 -27.56
C GLY A 112 14.06 8.47 -27.80
N GLY A 113 14.79 7.65 -27.04
CA GLY A 113 16.24 7.47 -27.19
C GLY A 113 16.67 6.63 -28.39
N ALA A 114 15.78 5.78 -28.94
CA ALA A 114 16.06 4.96 -30.12
C ALA A 114 15.91 5.71 -31.46
N ALA A 115 15.37 6.93 -31.44
CA ALA A 115 15.14 7.77 -32.63
C ALA A 115 16.17 8.90 -32.81
N GLY A 116 17.21 8.96 -31.97
CA GLY A 116 18.25 10.00 -31.95
C GLY A 116 19.61 9.53 -32.46
#